data_AF-A0A671N9M1-F1
#
_entry.id   AF-A0A671N9M1-F1
#
_cell.length_a   1.000
_cell.length_b   1.000
_cell.length_c   1.000
_cell.angle_alpha   90.00
_cell.angle_beta   90.00
_cell.angle_gamma   90.00
#
_symmetry.space_group_name_H-M   'P 1'
#
loop_
_entity.id
_entity.type
_entity.pdbx_description
1 polymer ?
#
loop_
_entity_poly.entity_id
_entity_poly.type
_entity_poly.pdbx_seq_one_letter_code
_entity_poly.pdbx_strand_id
1 'polypeptide(L)'
;MQCELGIRGSINLMHCFGLQNYFGQIFAVSEASLLVPHFCHHFGPSAKHTSVAFLKTHKTASSTVQNILFRFAERNNLTVALPITTCDHQFCYPRPFSAHFVHPHTTPPDIITNHLRFSRAELRRLMPNNTFYITILREPGAMFESLFTYFNQYCLSFKRVPNGSLETFLDHPWSYYRPEEKDSMYARNTLTFDLGGDKDWPFSEAAAYAKRFAVEMERVFSLVMIAEYFDESLVLLRRLLSWDLDDVLYVSLNMRTPDSKSSLSSENAAKIRAWNAIDSVLYDYFNASLWRQLRELGLSCVEREVQLLRQSRDRLVRRCFGGHLPPLRSAAQITNKELRPWQPSAKVAIVGYDLPVNITQKGHRLCLGAPKERYGFPNDQCERIVKLLSFYSPFLAAKCP
;
A
#
# COMPACT_ATOMS: atom_id res chain seq x y z
N MET A 1 23.57 -59.52 41.66
CA MET A 1 22.22 -59.69 41.10
C MET A 1 22.28 -59.18 39.65
N GLN A 2 22.80 -59.94 38.66
CA GLN A 2 22.23 -61.14 38.00
C GLN A 2 20.82 -60.87 37.45
N CYS A 3 20.46 -61.02 36.17
CA CYS A 3 21.03 -61.72 34.98
C CYS A 3 20.72 -60.87 33.71
N GLU A 4 21.57 -60.72 32.67
CA GLU A 4 21.99 -61.67 31.60
C GLU A 4 20.80 -62.28 30.80
N LEU A 5 20.77 -62.49 29.48
CA LEU A 5 21.69 -62.51 28.32
C LEU A 5 20.78 -62.56 27.06
N GLY A 6 21.19 -62.13 25.86
CA GLY A 6 21.82 -63.09 24.95
C GLY A 6 21.75 -62.69 23.45
N ILE A 7 22.90 -62.83 22.82
CA ILE A 7 23.25 -62.64 21.40
C ILE A 7 22.86 -63.91 20.61
N ARG A 8 22.44 -63.78 19.35
CA ARG A 8 22.67 -64.81 18.32
C ARG A 8 22.98 -64.17 16.96
N GLY A 9 24.14 -64.52 16.42
CA GLY A 9 24.47 -64.39 15.00
C GLY A 9 24.19 -65.68 14.22
N SER A 10 24.47 -65.60 12.91
CA SER A 10 25.04 -66.63 12.00
C SER A 10 24.32 -66.77 10.65
N ILE A 11 24.93 -66.17 9.63
CA ILE A 11 25.41 -66.76 8.37
C ILE A 11 24.67 -68.00 7.84
N ASN A 12 24.12 -67.93 6.62
CA ASN A 12 24.50 -68.86 5.53
C ASN A 12 24.08 -68.41 4.12
N LEU A 13 25.07 -68.48 3.22
CA LEU A 13 24.99 -68.51 1.76
C LEU A 13 24.41 -69.86 1.31
N MET A 14 23.54 -69.90 0.29
CA MET A 14 23.64 -70.81 -0.86
C MET A 14 22.53 -70.58 -1.90
N HIS A 15 22.97 -70.13 -3.08
CA HIS A 15 22.59 -70.58 -4.43
C HIS A 15 21.55 -71.72 -4.53
N CYS A 16 20.55 -71.65 -5.43
CA CYS A 16 20.66 -71.92 -6.89
C CYS A 16 19.29 -72.21 -7.56
N PHE A 17 19.16 -71.82 -8.84
CA PHE A 17 18.20 -72.23 -9.90
C PHE A 17 16.69 -71.99 -9.66
N GLY A 18 15.89 -71.37 -10.53
CA GLY A 18 15.98 -71.13 -11.96
C GLY A 18 14.69 -71.65 -12.62
N LEU A 19 13.95 -70.78 -13.32
CA LEU A 19 12.97 -71.02 -14.42
C LEU A 19 12.28 -69.65 -14.69
N GLN A 20 12.70 -68.83 -15.67
CA GLN A 20 12.21 -68.80 -17.08
C GLN A 20 10.68 -68.79 -17.16
N ASN A 21 9.96 -67.90 -17.86
CA ASN A 21 10.15 -66.79 -18.80
C ASN A 21 8.79 -66.03 -18.72
N TYR A 22 8.61 -64.74 -19.03
CA TYR A 22 8.53 -64.19 -20.39
C TYR A 22 8.03 -62.73 -20.28
N PHE A 23 8.46 -61.92 -21.25
CA PHE A 23 8.03 -60.56 -21.63
C PHE A 23 8.71 -59.34 -20.99
N GLY A 24 9.70 -58.82 -21.73
CA GLY A 24 9.59 -57.45 -22.26
C GLY A 24 10.64 -56.44 -21.79
N GLN A 25 11.80 -56.44 -22.48
CA GLN A 25 12.77 -55.33 -22.73
C GLN A 25 12.47 -53.97 -22.08
N ILE A 26 13.30 -53.46 -21.16
CA ILE A 26 14.51 -52.64 -21.41
C ILE A 26 14.29 -51.56 -22.48
N PHE A 27 14.28 -50.27 -22.08
CA PHE A 27 15.28 -49.29 -22.52
C PHE A 27 15.11 -47.92 -21.84
N ALA A 28 16.26 -47.37 -21.46
CA ALA A 28 16.64 -45.97 -21.50
C ALA A 28 15.88 -44.94 -20.65
N VAL A 29 16.58 -44.52 -19.60
CA VAL A 29 16.55 -43.17 -19.03
C VAL A 29 16.49 -42.15 -20.18
N SER A 30 15.37 -41.43 -20.28
CA SER A 30 15.27 -40.20 -21.06
C SER A 30 14.94 -39.08 -20.09
N GLU A 31 15.82 -38.09 -20.05
CA GLU A 31 15.55 -36.76 -19.56
C GLU A 31 14.29 -36.23 -20.26
N ALA A 32 13.17 -36.27 -19.54
CA ALA A 32 12.04 -35.42 -19.82
C ALA A 32 11.81 -34.58 -18.58
N SER A 33 12.71 -33.62 -18.38
CA SER A 33 12.38 -32.39 -17.67
C SER A 33 11.08 -31.88 -18.27
N LEU A 34 9.98 -32.08 -17.54
CA LEU A 34 8.67 -31.54 -17.84
C LEU A 34 8.79 -30.01 -17.84
N LEU A 35 9.13 -29.47 -19.01
CA LEU A 35 8.85 -28.09 -19.38
C LEU A 35 7.34 -27.95 -19.46
N VAL A 36 6.68 -27.80 -18.31
CA VAL A 36 5.36 -27.19 -18.28
C VAL A 36 5.60 -25.73 -18.60
N PRO A 37 5.16 -25.21 -19.76
CA PRO A 37 5.24 -23.79 -19.98
C PRO A 37 4.32 -23.14 -18.95
N HIS A 38 4.89 -22.46 -17.95
CA HIS A 38 4.15 -21.58 -17.04
C HIS A 38 3.65 -20.36 -17.84
N PHE A 39 2.67 -20.60 -18.70
CA PHE A 39 1.87 -19.55 -19.29
C PHE A 39 1.23 -18.78 -18.13
N CYS A 40 1.42 -17.46 -18.13
CA CYS A 40 0.53 -16.61 -17.35
C CYS A 40 -0.88 -16.94 -17.82
N HIS A 41 -1.71 -17.57 -16.98
CA HIS A 41 -3.11 -17.71 -17.33
C HIS A 41 -3.67 -16.31 -17.58
N HIS A 42 -3.96 -16.05 -18.84
CA HIS A 42 -4.64 -14.85 -19.28
C HIS A 42 -6.11 -15.11 -19.01
N PHE A 43 -6.66 -14.47 -17.99
CA PHE A 43 -8.09 -14.46 -17.83
C PHE A 43 -8.66 -13.79 -19.07
N GLY A 44 -9.59 -14.46 -19.75
CA GLY A 44 -10.34 -13.87 -20.87
C GLY A 44 -11.04 -12.59 -20.43
N PRO A 45 -11.62 -11.82 -21.38
CA PRO A 45 -12.28 -10.57 -21.05
C PRO A 45 -13.33 -10.81 -19.96
N SER A 46 -13.11 -10.20 -18.79
CA SER A 46 -14.06 -10.17 -17.68
C SER A 46 -14.41 -8.72 -17.38
N ALA A 47 -15.62 -8.49 -16.85
CA ALA A 47 -16.03 -7.14 -16.47
C ALA A 47 -15.11 -6.60 -15.38
N LYS A 48 -14.65 -5.35 -15.54
CA LYS A 48 -13.81 -4.68 -14.53
C LYS A 48 -14.59 -4.55 -13.23
N HIS A 49 -13.94 -4.83 -12.11
CA HIS A 49 -14.51 -4.59 -10.81
C HIS A 49 -14.51 -3.09 -10.47
N THR A 50 -15.63 -2.57 -9.94
CA THR A 50 -15.81 -1.13 -9.73
C THR A 50 -15.97 -0.71 -8.27
N SER A 51 -16.27 -1.64 -7.35
CA SER A 51 -16.53 -1.32 -5.94
C SER A 51 -15.32 -1.57 -5.06
N VAL A 52 -14.60 -0.51 -4.64
CA VAL A 52 -13.32 -0.65 -3.92
C VAL A 52 -13.29 0.20 -2.65
N ALA A 53 -13.04 -0.45 -1.52
CA ALA A 53 -12.71 0.21 -0.27
C ALA A 53 -11.21 0.16 -0.01
N PHE A 54 -10.51 1.24 -0.32
CA PHE A 54 -9.09 1.38 -0.05
C PHE A 54 -8.85 2.10 1.28
N LEU A 55 -8.36 1.37 2.27
CA LEU A 55 -7.87 1.97 3.50
C LEU A 55 -6.49 2.58 3.25
N LYS A 56 -6.48 3.91 3.10
CA LYS A 56 -5.26 4.70 2.94
C LYS A 56 -4.52 4.84 4.27
N THR A 57 -3.42 4.11 4.44
CA THR A 57 -2.53 4.19 5.61
C THR A 57 -1.48 5.31 5.47
N HIS A 58 -0.93 5.79 6.58
CA HIS A 58 0.00 6.91 6.57
C HIS A 58 1.43 6.51 6.17
N LYS A 59 2.04 7.28 5.26
CA LYS A 59 3.47 7.18 4.85
C LYS A 59 3.89 5.86 4.17
N THR A 60 2.94 5.17 3.57
CA THR A 60 3.06 3.87 2.90
C THR A 60 3.00 3.93 1.37
N ALA A 61 3.25 5.09 0.76
CA ALA A 61 3.00 5.37 -0.67
C ALA A 61 1.51 5.26 -1.09
N SER A 62 0.60 5.26 -0.11
CA SER A 62 -0.84 5.15 -0.30
C SER A 62 -1.48 6.28 -1.13
N SER A 63 -0.88 7.48 -1.18
CA SER A 63 -1.34 8.55 -2.09
C SER A 63 -1.22 8.18 -3.57
N THR A 64 -0.25 7.34 -3.95
CA THR A 64 -0.12 6.83 -5.32
C THR A 64 -1.29 5.92 -5.66
N VAL A 65 -1.62 4.98 -4.76
CA VAL A 65 -2.78 4.08 -4.93
C VAL A 65 -4.08 4.88 -4.98
N GLN A 66 -4.24 5.87 -4.10
CA GLN A 66 -5.39 6.78 -4.14
C GLN A 66 -5.55 7.46 -5.50
N ASN A 67 -4.46 7.97 -6.09
CA ASN A 67 -4.52 8.59 -7.43
C ASN A 67 -4.87 7.59 -8.53
N ILE A 68 -4.40 6.35 -8.44
CA ILE A 68 -4.81 5.26 -9.34
C ILE A 68 -6.34 5.05 -9.26
N LEU A 69 -6.88 4.96 -8.04
CA LEU A 69 -8.31 4.75 -7.80
C LEU A 69 -9.16 5.93 -8.26
N PHE A 70 -8.75 7.17 -8.01
CA PHE A 70 -9.45 8.36 -8.50
C PHE A 70 -9.51 8.41 -10.02
N ARG A 71 -8.42 8.08 -10.70
CA ARG A 71 -8.37 8.04 -12.18
C ARG A 71 -9.24 6.93 -12.74
N PHE A 72 -9.26 5.78 -12.08
CA PHE A 72 -10.16 4.69 -12.45
C PHE A 72 -11.63 5.12 -12.29
N ALA A 73 -11.97 5.75 -11.17
CA ALA A 73 -13.32 6.25 -10.91
C ALA A 73 -13.79 7.23 -11.99
N GLU A 74 -12.95 8.21 -12.31
CA GLU A 74 -13.24 9.20 -13.35
C GLU A 74 -13.48 8.54 -14.72
N ARG A 75 -12.59 7.63 -15.14
CA ARG A 75 -12.69 6.96 -16.45
C ARG A 75 -13.92 6.08 -16.61
N ASN A 76 -14.42 5.56 -15.50
CA ASN A 76 -15.55 4.62 -15.47
C ASN A 76 -16.82 5.27 -14.88
N ASN A 77 -16.82 6.60 -14.71
CA ASN A 77 -17.95 7.37 -14.21
C ASN A 77 -18.51 6.86 -12.87
N LEU A 78 -17.61 6.53 -11.94
CA LEU A 78 -17.92 5.98 -10.61
C LEU A 78 -18.01 7.06 -9.54
N THR A 79 -18.83 6.82 -8.52
CA THR A 79 -18.97 7.72 -7.38
C THR A 79 -17.88 7.45 -6.34
N VAL A 80 -17.08 8.47 -6.01
CA VAL A 80 -16.09 8.40 -4.94
C VAL A 80 -16.64 9.05 -3.68
N ALA A 81 -16.56 8.35 -2.54
CA ALA A 81 -16.93 8.88 -1.24
C ALA A 81 -16.09 10.11 -0.91
N LEU A 82 -16.75 11.23 -0.60
CA LEU A 82 -16.10 12.44 -0.13
C LEU A 82 -16.47 12.72 1.32
N PRO A 83 -15.56 13.25 2.15
CA PRO A 83 -15.87 13.63 3.52
C PRO A 83 -16.81 14.84 3.59
N ILE A 84 -17.59 14.92 4.67
CA ILE A 84 -18.31 16.16 5.03
C ILE A 84 -17.31 17.29 5.31
N THR A 85 -17.76 18.52 5.13
CA THR A 85 -16.88 19.70 5.18
C THR A 85 -16.14 19.90 6.50
N THR A 86 -16.73 19.47 7.62
CA THR A 86 -16.12 19.54 8.96
C THR A 86 -15.08 18.46 9.23
N CYS A 87 -14.98 17.45 8.36
CA CYS A 87 -14.07 16.31 8.49
C CYS A 87 -12.78 16.48 7.67
N ASP A 88 -12.53 17.70 7.19
CA ASP A 88 -11.51 18.00 6.21
C ASP A 88 -11.53 16.97 5.06
N HIS A 89 -10.41 16.32 4.82
CA HIS A 89 -10.19 15.37 3.73
C HIS A 89 -10.02 13.92 4.24
N GLN A 90 -10.13 13.69 5.56
CA GLN A 90 -9.77 12.42 6.23
C GLN A 90 -10.95 11.75 6.95
N PHE A 91 -12.19 12.01 6.54
CA PHE A 91 -13.37 11.43 7.19
C PHE A 91 -13.31 11.53 8.73
N CYS A 92 -12.90 12.70 9.24
CA CYS A 92 -12.77 12.96 10.67
C CYS A 92 -11.80 12.05 11.44
N TYR A 93 -10.76 11.53 10.76
CA TYR A 93 -9.59 10.95 11.41
C TYR A 93 -9.07 11.90 12.51
N PRO A 94 -8.72 11.41 13.71
CA PRO A 94 -8.50 10.00 14.07
C PRO A 94 -9.71 9.25 14.68
N ARG A 95 -10.91 9.80 14.59
CA ARG A 95 -12.10 9.11 15.11
C ARG A 95 -12.37 7.84 14.29
N PRO A 96 -12.84 6.73 14.92
CA PRO A 96 -13.31 5.56 14.17
C PRO A 96 -14.27 6.00 13.07
N PHE A 97 -14.05 5.52 11.84
CA PHE A 97 -14.86 5.91 10.69
C PHE A 97 -16.34 5.66 10.96
N SER A 98 -17.18 6.60 10.52
CA SER A 98 -18.64 6.52 10.52
C SER A 98 -19.15 6.91 9.15
N ALA A 99 -20.19 6.24 8.66
CA ALA A 99 -20.85 6.60 7.40
C ALA A 99 -21.38 8.05 7.41
N HIS A 100 -21.65 8.63 8.59
CA HIS A 100 -22.05 10.04 8.74
C HIS A 100 -20.95 11.03 8.37
N PHE A 101 -19.69 10.58 8.28
CA PHE A 101 -18.58 11.42 7.82
C PHE A 101 -18.56 11.54 6.30
N VAL A 102 -19.40 10.82 5.57
CA VAL A 102 -19.49 10.85 4.11
C VAL A 102 -20.51 11.89 3.67
N HIS A 103 -20.16 12.65 2.63
CA HIS A 103 -21.02 13.65 2.04
C HIS A 103 -22.26 12.98 1.42
N PRO A 104 -23.49 13.44 1.73
CA PRO A 104 -24.72 12.81 1.25
C PRO A 104 -24.79 12.64 -0.28
N HIS A 105 -24.28 13.60 -1.04
CA HIS A 105 -24.21 13.54 -2.52
C HIS A 105 -23.25 12.48 -3.08
N THR A 106 -22.45 11.83 -2.24
CA THR A 106 -21.51 10.76 -2.64
C THR A 106 -21.92 9.41 -2.07
N THR A 107 -23.20 9.26 -1.70
CA THR A 107 -23.75 8.04 -1.10
C THR A 107 -24.87 7.45 -1.98
N PRO A 108 -24.88 6.13 -2.26
CA PRO A 108 -23.82 5.17 -1.95
C PRO A 108 -22.59 5.38 -2.86
N PRO A 109 -21.36 5.23 -2.34
CA PRO A 109 -20.15 5.31 -3.16
C PRO A 109 -19.78 3.95 -3.78
N ASP A 110 -19.14 4.00 -4.94
CA ASP A 110 -18.43 2.84 -5.52
C ASP A 110 -17.03 2.71 -4.93
N ILE A 111 -16.35 3.84 -4.70
CA ILE A 111 -14.97 3.88 -4.23
C ILE A 111 -14.84 4.74 -2.97
N ILE A 112 -14.09 4.27 -1.98
CA ILE A 112 -13.62 5.08 -0.84
C ILE A 112 -12.11 4.91 -0.70
N THR A 113 -11.37 6.04 -0.65
CA THR A 113 -9.91 6.00 -0.78
C THR A 113 -9.16 7.08 0.01
N ASN A 114 -9.86 7.90 0.80
CA ASN A 114 -9.21 8.89 1.66
C ASN A 114 -8.81 8.29 3.00
N HIS A 115 -7.98 9.01 3.77
CA HIS A 115 -7.63 8.59 5.13
C HIS A 115 -8.90 8.45 5.97
N LEU A 116 -8.98 7.37 6.73
CA LEU A 116 -10.01 7.09 7.72
C LEU A 116 -9.42 6.13 8.75
N ARG A 117 -9.98 6.08 9.96
CA ARG A 117 -9.66 5.02 10.91
C ARG A 117 -10.62 3.85 10.68
N PHE A 118 -10.10 2.69 10.32
CA PHE A 118 -10.90 1.58 9.79
C PHE A 118 -12.03 1.16 10.74
N SER A 119 -13.23 1.00 10.17
CA SER A 119 -14.40 0.43 10.83
C SER A 119 -15.13 -0.47 9.84
N ARG A 120 -14.92 -1.79 10.00
CA ARG A 120 -15.51 -2.80 9.08
C ARG A 120 -17.05 -2.70 9.05
N ALA A 121 -17.67 -2.52 10.20
CA ALA A 121 -19.13 -2.49 10.31
C ALA A 121 -19.75 -1.28 9.56
N GLU A 122 -19.10 -0.12 9.64
CA GLU A 122 -19.54 1.11 8.98
C GLU A 122 -19.29 1.03 7.47
N LEU A 123 -18.10 0.59 7.05
CA LEU A 123 -17.79 0.42 5.62
C LEU A 123 -18.68 -0.62 4.96
N ARG A 124 -18.97 -1.75 5.61
CA ARG A 124 -19.88 -2.77 5.06
C ARG A 124 -21.31 -2.26 4.88
N ARG A 125 -21.76 -1.33 5.72
CA ARG A 125 -23.09 -0.72 5.57
C ARG A 125 -23.13 0.35 4.49
N LEU A 126 -22.01 1.04 4.28
CA LEU A 126 -21.89 2.11 3.29
C LEU A 126 -21.67 1.58 1.86
N MET A 127 -20.77 0.60 1.72
CA MET A 127 -20.27 0.13 0.43
C MET A 127 -21.14 -1.01 -0.14
N PRO A 128 -21.17 -1.20 -1.47
CA PRO A 128 -21.83 -2.36 -2.09
C PRO A 128 -21.33 -3.70 -1.55
N ASN A 129 -22.20 -4.72 -1.53
CA ASN A 129 -21.89 -6.05 -0.96
C ASN A 129 -20.70 -6.77 -1.61
N ASN A 130 -20.44 -6.51 -2.89
CA ASN A 130 -19.34 -7.10 -3.65
C ASN A 130 -18.01 -6.33 -3.51
N THR A 131 -17.92 -5.34 -2.61
CA THR A 131 -16.74 -4.48 -2.47
C THR A 131 -15.48 -5.25 -2.07
N PHE A 132 -14.40 -5.06 -2.83
CA PHE A 132 -13.07 -5.50 -2.41
C PHE A 132 -12.42 -4.49 -1.47
N TYR A 133 -11.88 -4.99 -0.34
CA TYR A 133 -11.17 -4.20 0.64
C TYR A 133 -9.67 -4.33 0.39
N ILE A 134 -8.99 -3.20 0.20
CA ILE A 134 -7.57 -3.14 -0.12
C ILE A 134 -6.89 -2.17 0.84
N THR A 135 -5.65 -2.46 1.22
CA THR A 135 -4.80 -1.51 1.94
C THR A 135 -3.34 -1.69 1.54
N ILE A 136 -2.45 -0.89 2.11
CA ILE A 136 -1.02 -0.95 1.86
C ILE A 136 -0.26 -0.76 3.16
N LEU A 137 0.77 -1.56 3.40
CA LEU A 137 1.69 -1.42 4.53
C LEU A 137 3.09 -1.11 4.02
N ARG A 138 3.97 -0.74 4.95
CA ARG A 138 5.38 -0.42 4.69
C ARG A 138 6.21 -0.88 5.86
N GLU A 139 7.49 -1.18 5.63
CA GLU A 139 8.42 -1.57 6.68
C GLU A 139 8.43 -0.50 7.80
N PRO A 140 8.18 -0.87 9.07
CA PRO A 140 8.00 0.09 10.17
C PRO A 140 9.19 1.01 10.41
N GLY A 141 10.43 0.54 10.25
CA GLY A 141 11.64 1.36 10.29
C GLY A 141 11.55 2.55 9.34
N ALA A 142 11.46 2.26 8.03
CA ALA A 142 11.39 3.28 6.98
C ALA A 142 10.11 4.14 7.05
N MET A 143 9.00 3.57 7.49
CA MET A 143 7.74 4.31 7.68
C MET A 143 7.84 5.29 8.85
N PHE A 144 8.35 4.86 10.00
CA PHE A 144 8.44 5.67 11.21
C PHE A 144 9.39 6.85 11.04
N GLU A 145 10.53 6.69 10.37
CA GLU A 145 11.39 7.82 10.00
C GLU A 145 10.60 8.86 9.21
N SER A 146 9.78 8.41 8.26
CA SER A 146 8.96 9.32 7.45
C SER A 146 7.87 9.99 8.27
N LEU A 147 7.25 9.29 9.23
CA LEU A 147 6.27 9.85 10.17
C LEU A 147 6.91 10.89 11.08
N PHE A 148 8.02 10.54 11.74
CA PHE A 148 8.76 11.40 12.66
C PHE A 148 9.15 12.70 11.97
N THR A 149 9.78 12.58 10.79
CA THR A 149 10.21 13.72 10.00
C THR A 149 9.06 14.58 9.49
N TYR A 150 7.96 13.97 9.04
CA TYR A 150 6.81 14.69 8.47
C TYR A 150 5.96 15.40 9.52
N PHE A 151 5.76 14.76 10.68
CA PHE A 151 4.88 15.24 11.74
C PHE A 151 5.63 15.90 12.90
N ASN A 152 6.93 16.20 12.78
CA ASN A 152 7.74 16.72 13.89
C ASN A 152 7.20 18.02 14.51
N GLN A 153 6.51 18.87 13.74
CA GLN A 153 5.91 20.12 14.25
C GLN A 153 4.49 19.95 14.80
N TYR A 154 3.83 18.82 14.51
CA TYR A 154 2.40 18.62 14.76
C TYR A 154 2.15 17.59 15.87
N CYS A 155 2.82 16.44 15.80
CA CYS A 155 2.74 15.40 16.81
C CYS A 155 3.45 15.88 18.09
N LEU A 156 2.71 15.96 19.21
CA LEU A 156 3.25 16.46 20.47
C LEU A 156 4.41 15.59 21.00
N SER A 157 4.36 14.27 20.78
CA SER A 157 5.45 13.36 21.14
C SER A 157 6.74 13.69 20.40
N PHE A 158 6.67 14.00 19.09
CA PHE A 158 7.85 14.35 18.29
C PHE A 158 8.34 15.77 18.57
N LYS A 159 7.42 16.73 18.73
CA LYS A 159 7.74 18.14 18.99
C LYS A 159 8.53 18.34 20.28
N ARG A 160 8.30 17.48 21.28
CA ARG A 160 8.99 17.51 22.58
C ARG A 160 10.46 17.09 22.49
N VAL A 161 10.84 16.41 21.42
CA VAL A 161 12.19 15.86 21.29
C VAL A 161 13.19 16.97 21.02
N PRO A 162 14.25 17.12 21.84
CA PRO A 162 15.27 18.13 21.63
C PRO A 162 15.85 18.04 20.22
N ASN A 163 15.98 19.19 19.55
CA ASN A 163 16.53 19.34 18.20
C ASN A 163 15.80 18.54 17.09
N GLY A 164 14.68 17.89 17.41
CA GLY A 164 13.99 16.97 16.50
C GLY A 164 14.88 15.80 16.07
N SER A 165 15.73 15.27 16.95
CA SER A 165 16.56 14.09 16.67
C SER A 165 15.76 12.81 16.83
N LEU A 166 15.74 11.98 15.78
CA LEU A 166 15.10 10.66 15.82
C LEU A 166 15.82 9.75 16.83
N GLU A 167 17.14 9.80 16.87
CA GLU A 167 17.99 9.02 17.78
C GLU A 167 17.64 9.33 19.24
N THR A 168 17.53 10.61 19.58
CA THR A 168 17.16 11.06 20.94
C THR A 168 15.78 10.53 21.34
N PHE A 169 14.82 10.51 20.41
CA PHE A 169 13.53 9.90 20.66
C PHE A 169 13.65 8.39 20.89
N LEU A 170 14.40 7.68 20.06
CA LEU A 170 14.54 6.22 20.10
C LEU A 170 15.29 5.71 21.33
N ASP A 171 16.20 6.50 21.89
CA ASP A 171 16.90 6.13 23.13
C ASP A 171 15.96 6.15 24.35
N HIS A 172 14.98 7.06 24.38
CA HIS A 172 14.07 7.23 25.51
C HIS A 172 12.61 7.51 25.08
N PRO A 173 11.96 6.63 24.30
CA PRO A 173 10.67 6.94 23.66
C PRO A 173 9.57 7.21 24.68
N TRP A 174 9.59 6.51 25.81
CA TRP A 174 8.64 6.69 26.92
C TRP A 174 8.74 8.05 27.63
N SER A 175 9.90 8.73 27.55
CA SER A 175 10.04 10.10 28.07
C SER A 175 9.27 11.13 27.24
N TYR A 176 8.97 10.79 25.97
CA TYR A 176 8.32 11.68 25.03
C TYR A 176 6.89 11.25 24.68
N TYR A 177 6.60 9.96 24.67
CA TYR A 177 5.32 9.44 24.22
C TYR A 177 4.25 9.47 25.32
N ARG A 178 3.06 9.97 24.96
CA ARG A 178 1.87 9.99 25.82
C ARG A 178 0.65 9.57 24.99
N PRO A 179 -0.02 8.46 25.34
CA PRO A 179 -1.06 7.85 24.50
C PRO A 179 -2.23 8.78 24.13
N GLU A 180 -2.67 9.63 25.07
CA GLU A 180 -3.86 10.47 24.95
C GLU A 180 -3.59 11.84 24.32
N GLU A 181 -2.32 12.15 24.03
CA GLU A 181 -1.96 13.43 23.44
C GLU A 181 -2.42 13.55 21.99
N LYS A 182 -2.63 14.81 21.57
CA LYS A 182 -2.94 15.13 20.17
C LYS A 182 -1.89 14.52 19.25
N ASP A 183 -2.38 13.87 18.19
CA ASP A 183 -1.57 13.29 17.13
C ASP A 183 -0.60 12.18 17.59
N SER A 184 -0.86 11.56 18.77
CA SER A 184 -0.04 10.46 19.31
C SER A 184 -0.06 9.20 18.44
N MET A 185 -1.08 9.02 17.61
CA MET A 185 -1.20 7.87 16.71
C MET A 185 -0.10 7.77 15.66
N TYR A 186 0.56 8.89 15.33
CA TYR A 186 1.72 8.86 14.44
C TYR A 186 3.00 8.40 15.13
N ALA A 187 3.04 8.44 16.47
CA ALA A 187 4.24 8.19 17.26
C ALA A 187 4.39 6.75 17.73
N ARG A 188 3.38 5.88 17.54
CA ARG A 188 3.46 4.47 17.94
C ARG A 188 2.41 3.63 17.23
N ASN A 189 2.83 2.50 16.65
CA ASN A 189 1.98 1.51 15.97
C ASN A 189 0.91 2.14 15.05
N THR A 190 1.33 3.06 14.18
CA THR A 190 0.45 3.84 13.30
C THR A 190 -0.37 2.96 12.35
N LEU A 191 0.19 1.86 11.82
CA LEU A 191 -0.54 0.96 10.92
C LEU A 191 -1.67 0.25 11.67
N THR A 192 -1.37 -0.24 12.88
CA THR A 192 -2.36 -0.83 13.78
C THR A 192 -3.49 0.16 14.06
N PHE A 193 -3.15 1.43 14.33
CA PHE A 193 -4.14 2.47 14.57
C PHE A 193 -5.03 2.74 13.35
N ASP A 194 -4.42 2.90 12.16
CA ASP A 194 -5.13 3.13 10.90
C ASP A 194 -6.10 1.98 10.58
N LEU A 195 -5.70 0.74 10.86
CA LEU A 195 -6.51 -0.48 10.73
C LEU A 195 -7.60 -0.62 11.82
N GLY A 196 -7.76 0.37 12.70
CA GLY A 196 -8.80 0.39 13.72
C GLY A 196 -8.44 -0.41 14.99
N GLY A 197 -7.20 -0.90 15.09
CA GLY A 197 -6.68 -1.58 16.26
C GLY A 197 -6.30 -0.62 17.40
N ASP A 198 -5.77 -1.22 18.45
CA ASP A 198 -5.22 -0.53 19.61
C ASP A 198 -3.70 -0.45 19.48
N LYS A 199 -3.20 0.77 19.30
CA LYS A 199 -1.77 1.06 19.15
C LYS A 199 -0.98 0.97 20.45
N ASP A 200 -1.66 0.98 21.59
CA ASP A 200 -1.07 1.03 22.92
C ASP A 200 -1.21 -0.27 23.70
N TRP A 201 -1.54 -1.37 23.00
CA TRP A 201 -1.65 -2.69 23.62
C TRP A 201 -0.42 -3.02 24.48
N PRO A 202 -0.60 -3.62 25.68
CA PRO A 202 0.50 -3.93 26.59
C PRO A 202 1.64 -4.69 25.90
N PHE A 203 2.89 -4.26 26.15
CA PHE A 203 4.07 -4.80 25.47
C PHE A 203 4.23 -6.32 25.66
N SER A 204 3.92 -6.83 26.85
CA SER A 204 3.95 -8.26 27.18
C SER A 204 3.01 -9.11 26.33
N GLU A 205 1.95 -8.52 25.77
CA GLU A 205 0.92 -9.19 24.99
C GLU A 205 0.91 -8.77 23.52
N ALA A 206 1.74 -7.78 23.14
CA ALA A 206 1.75 -7.16 21.83
C ALA A 206 1.91 -8.17 20.68
N ALA A 207 2.77 -9.18 20.83
CA ALA A 207 2.98 -10.19 19.80
C ALA A 207 1.75 -11.11 19.59
N ALA A 208 1.08 -11.50 20.69
CA ALA A 208 -0.12 -12.33 20.61
C ALA A 208 -1.30 -11.54 20.03
N TYR A 209 -1.46 -10.29 20.48
CA TYR A 209 -2.43 -9.35 19.93
C TYR A 209 -2.21 -9.13 18.43
N ALA A 210 -0.99 -8.80 18.02
CA ALA A 210 -0.64 -8.53 16.63
C ALA A 210 -0.96 -9.71 15.70
N LYS A 211 -0.64 -10.94 16.11
CA LYS A 211 -0.96 -12.15 15.33
C LYS A 211 -2.46 -12.35 15.17
N ARG A 212 -3.24 -12.21 16.24
CA ARG A 212 -4.70 -12.32 16.18
C ARG A 212 -5.29 -11.24 15.27
N PHE A 213 -4.82 -10.00 15.44
CA PHE A 213 -5.25 -8.85 14.65
C PHE A 213 -4.91 -9.04 13.16
N ALA A 214 -3.72 -9.54 12.83
CA ALA A 214 -3.32 -9.83 11.45
C ALA A 214 -4.24 -10.86 10.77
N VAL A 215 -4.59 -11.94 11.48
CA VAL A 215 -5.55 -12.95 11.00
C VAL A 215 -6.95 -12.35 10.79
N GLU A 216 -7.40 -11.48 11.69
CA GLU A 216 -8.66 -10.76 11.53
C GLU A 216 -8.65 -9.86 10.30
N MET A 217 -7.57 -9.11 10.08
CA MET A 217 -7.42 -8.23 8.91
C MET A 217 -7.28 -9.02 7.60
N GLU A 218 -6.59 -10.16 7.58
CA GLU A 218 -6.47 -11.00 6.39
C GLU A 218 -7.82 -11.58 5.93
N ARG A 219 -8.76 -11.81 6.86
CA ARG A 219 -10.13 -12.22 6.51
C ARG A 219 -10.97 -11.10 5.91
N VAL A 220 -10.51 -9.85 6.01
CA VAL A 220 -11.24 -8.66 5.58
C VAL A 220 -10.66 -8.12 4.29
N PHE A 221 -9.35 -7.91 4.25
CA PHE A 221 -8.65 -7.31 3.13
C PHE A 221 -8.33 -8.38 2.08
N SER A 222 -8.92 -8.21 0.90
CA SER A 222 -8.67 -9.06 -0.26
C SER A 222 -7.25 -8.91 -0.79
N LEU A 223 -6.62 -7.76 -0.53
CA LEU A 223 -5.20 -7.53 -0.78
C LEU A 223 -4.63 -6.54 0.24
N VAL A 224 -3.52 -6.93 0.86
CA VAL A 224 -2.65 -6.04 1.63
C VAL A 224 -1.36 -5.85 0.86
N MET A 225 -1.22 -4.70 0.21
CA MET A 225 -0.06 -4.34 -0.59
C MET A 225 1.16 -4.05 0.31
N ILE A 226 2.37 -4.21 -0.21
CA ILE A 226 3.62 -3.86 0.48
C ILE A 226 4.37 -2.82 -0.33
N ALA A 227 4.67 -1.67 0.29
CA ALA A 227 5.28 -0.54 -0.39
C ALA A 227 6.68 -0.85 -0.94
N GLU A 228 7.44 -1.75 -0.31
CA GLU A 228 8.74 -2.22 -0.83
C GLU A 228 8.61 -3.05 -2.11
N TYR A 229 7.45 -3.68 -2.33
CA TYR A 229 7.10 -4.52 -3.48
C TYR A 229 5.90 -3.91 -4.22
N PHE A 230 5.97 -2.60 -4.48
CA PHE A 230 4.83 -1.83 -4.98
C PHE A 230 4.38 -2.29 -6.37
N ASP A 231 5.32 -2.56 -7.28
CA ASP A 231 5.00 -2.99 -8.65
C ASP A 231 4.37 -4.39 -8.64
N GLU A 232 4.90 -5.30 -7.82
CA GLU A 232 4.35 -6.65 -7.60
C GLU A 232 2.95 -6.58 -6.98
N SER A 233 2.77 -5.68 -6.01
CA SER A 233 1.46 -5.41 -5.39
C SER A 233 0.46 -4.87 -6.41
N LEU A 234 0.88 -4.03 -7.36
CA LEU A 234 0.02 -3.54 -8.44
C LEU A 234 -0.35 -4.65 -9.43
N VAL A 235 0.51 -5.63 -9.67
CA VAL A 235 0.17 -6.82 -10.48
C VAL A 235 -0.97 -7.59 -9.83
N LEU A 236 -0.89 -7.84 -8.52
CA LEU A 236 -1.99 -8.51 -7.79
C LEU A 236 -3.26 -7.67 -7.77
N LEU A 237 -3.16 -6.36 -7.51
CA LEU A 237 -4.30 -5.44 -7.53
C LEU A 237 -5.02 -5.47 -8.89
N ARG A 238 -4.25 -5.35 -9.97
CA ARG A 238 -4.76 -5.36 -11.34
C ARG A 238 -5.52 -6.64 -11.65
N ARG A 239 -4.95 -7.79 -11.25
CA ARG A 239 -5.58 -9.10 -11.46
C ARG A 239 -6.82 -9.31 -10.59
N LEU A 240 -6.75 -8.92 -9.31
CA LEU A 240 -7.86 -9.01 -8.36
C LEU A 240 -9.10 -8.25 -8.87
N LEU A 241 -8.89 -7.07 -9.45
CA LEU A 241 -9.97 -6.20 -9.90
C LEU A 241 -10.36 -6.39 -11.38
N SER A 242 -9.72 -7.33 -12.08
CA SER A 242 -9.86 -7.48 -13.54
C SER A 242 -9.61 -6.17 -14.30
N TRP A 243 -8.60 -5.41 -13.88
CA TRP A 243 -8.25 -4.13 -14.49
C TRP A 243 -7.25 -4.27 -15.63
N ASP A 244 -7.29 -3.31 -16.55
CA ASP A 244 -6.30 -3.22 -17.61
C ASP A 244 -5.00 -2.67 -17.06
N LEU A 245 -3.91 -2.85 -17.83
CA LEU A 245 -2.63 -2.27 -17.46
C LEU A 245 -2.70 -0.75 -17.32
N ASP A 246 -3.44 -0.09 -18.23
CA ASP A 246 -3.61 1.36 -18.27
C ASP A 246 -4.36 1.93 -17.06
N ASP A 247 -5.11 1.10 -16.33
CA ASP A 247 -5.86 1.48 -15.13
C ASP A 247 -4.96 1.60 -13.91
N VAL A 248 -3.84 0.86 -13.86
CA VAL A 248 -2.90 0.86 -12.72
C VAL A 248 -1.61 1.65 -12.96
N LEU A 249 -1.42 2.21 -14.17
CA LEU A 249 -0.27 3.09 -14.45
C LEU A 249 -0.34 4.34 -13.58
N TYR A 250 0.81 4.87 -13.18
CA TYR A 250 0.92 6.09 -12.39
C TYR A 250 2.17 6.89 -12.78
N VAL A 251 2.19 8.17 -12.43
CA VAL A 251 3.41 8.98 -12.47
C VAL A 251 3.76 9.36 -11.04
N SER A 252 5.01 9.11 -10.64
CA SER A 252 5.48 9.34 -9.28
C SER A 252 5.49 10.84 -8.96
N LEU A 253 4.72 11.25 -7.96
CA LEU A 253 4.68 12.61 -7.43
C LEU A 253 5.23 12.66 -6.00
N ASN A 254 5.62 13.85 -5.54
CA ASN A 254 6.04 14.14 -4.16
C ASN A 254 7.17 13.23 -3.66
N MET A 255 8.24 13.14 -4.44
CA MET A 255 9.38 12.28 -4.12
C MET A 255 10.33 12.98 -3.16
N ARG A 256 10.68 12.32 -2.06
CA ARG A 256 11.80 12.76 -1.21
C ARG A 256 13.11 12.59 -1.97
N THR A 257 13.97 13.62 -1.96
CA THR A 257 15.32 13.50 -2.52
C THR A 257 16.11 12.43 -1.75
N PRO A 258 17.09 11.75 -2.39
CA PRO A 258 17.96 10.80 -1.69
C PRO A 258 18.60 11.40 -0.43
N ASP A 259 19.12 12.61 -0.51
CA ASP A 259 19.76 13.31 0.63
C ASP A 259 18.80 13.59 1.78
N SER A 260 17.50 13.72 1.49
CA SER A 260 16.47 13.92 2.51
C SER A 260 16.02 12.62 3.17
N LYS A 261 16.34 11.45 2.59
CA LYS A 261 16.07 10.15 3.22
C LYS A 261 17.26 9.85 4.13
N SER A 262 17.09 9.95 5.45
CA SER A 262 18.12 9.45 6.34
C SER A 262 18.25 7.94 6.11
N SER A 263 19.45 7.50 5.73
CA SER A 263 19.77 6.08 5.76
C SER A 263 19.76 5.66 7.23
N LEU A 264 18.67 5.02 7.66
CA LEU A 264 18.58 4.49 9.02
C LEU A 264 19.71 3.49 9.24
N SER A 265 20.47 3.65 10.33
CA SER A 265 21.38 2.62 10.78
C SER A 265 20.59 1.35 11.13
N SER A 266 21.23 0.20 11.04
CA SER A 266 20.64 -1.07 11.48
C SER A 266 20.17 -1.03 12.94
N GLU A 267 20.92 -0.32 13.79
CA GLU A 267 20.57 -0.09 15.19
C GLU A 267 19.27 0.72 15.33
N ASN A 268 19.15 1.85 14.62
CA ASN A 268 17.94 2.68 14.68
C ASN A 268 16.72 1.95 14.11
N ALA A 269 16.91 1.18 13.03
CA ALA A 269 15.84 0.34 12.47
C ALA A 269 15.35 -0.68 13.50
N ALA A 270 16.26 -1.33 14.25
CA ALA A 270 15.89 -2.27 15.30
C ALA A 270 15.16 -1.59 16.48
N LYS A 271 15.63 -0.41 16.93
CA LYS A 271 14.95 0.39 17.97
C LYS A 271 13.54 0.76 17.54
N ILE A 272 13.36 1.20 16.29
CA ILE A 272 12.03 1.53 15.73
C ILE A 272 11.12 0.31 15.72
N ARG A 273 11.60 -0.85 15.27
CA ARG A 273 10.79 -2.08 15.25
C ARG A 273 10.40 -2.53 16.65
N ALA A 274 11.30 -2.43 17.62
CA ALA A 274 10.99 -2.72 19.02
C ALA A 274 9.94 -1.74 19.58
N TRP A 275 10.06 -0.45 19.28
CA TRP A 275 9.09 0.56 19.68
C TRP A 275 7.71 0.35 19.04
N ASN A 276 7.68 -0.03 17.76
CA ASN A 276 6.48 -0.35 16.99
C ASN A 276 6.29 -1.86 16.84
N ALA A 277 6.30 -2.59 17.96
CA ALA A 277 6.30 -4.05 17.98
C ALA A 277 5.09 -4.66 17.27
N ILE A 278 3.90 -4.06 17.40
CA ILE A 278 2.67 -4.58 16.79
C ILE A 278 2.74 -4.42 15.27
N ASP A 279 3.11 -3.22 14.80
CA ASP A 279 3.27 -2.94 13.36
C ASP A 279 4.38 -3.81 12.74
N SER A 280 5.43 -4.13 13.48
CA SER A 280 6.51 -5.02 13.03
C SER A 280 6.02 -6.44 12.76
N VAL A 281 5.27 -7.02 13.70
CA VAL A 281 4.66 -8.35 13.51
C VAL A 281 3.64 -8.31 12.37
N LEU A 282 2.85 -7.24 12.28
CA LEU A 282 1.85 -7.06 11.24
C LEU A 282 2.48 -6.99 9.84
N TYR A 283 3.57 -6.22 9.69
CA TYR A 283 4.32 -6.12 8.45
C TYR A 283 4.89 -7.48 8.03
N ASP A 284 5.54 -8.20 8.95
CA ASP A 284 6.15 -9.50 8.64
C ASP A 284 5.08 -10.50 8.18
N TYR A 285 3.91 -10.51 8.83
CA TYR A 285 2.78 -11.34 8.45
C TYR A 285 2.28 -11.04 7.04
N PHE A 286 2.00 -9.77 6.73
CA PHE A 286 1.43 -9.41 5.43
C PHE A 286 2.44 -9.40 4.30
N ASN A 287 3.73 -9.19 4.59
CA ASN A 287 4.79 -9.43 3.63
C ASN A 287 4.82 -10.92 3.24
N ALA A 288 4.77 -11.83 4.21
CA ALA A 288 4.68 -13.26 3.92
C ALA A 288 3.39 -13.63 3.16
N SER A 289 2.26 -13.02 3.50
CA SER A 289 0.97 -13.21 2.80
C SER A 289 1.05 -12.73 1.34
N LEU A 290 1.62 -11.55 1.07
CA LEU A 290 1.84 -11.03 -0.29
C LEU A 290 2.67 -12.03 -1.10
N TRP A 291 3.81 -12.47 -0.57
CA TRP A 291 4.68 -13.41 -1.27
C TRP A 291 4.05 -14.78 -1.50
N ARG A 292 3.11 -15.21 -0.64
CA ARG A 292 2.31 -16.40 -0.88
C ARG A 292 1.39 -16.22 -2.10
N GLN A 293 0.67 -15.10 -2.18
CA GLN A 293 -0.19 -14.79 -3.34
C GLN A 293 0.62 -14.66 -4.64
N LEU A 294 1.81 -14.04 -4.59
CA LEU A 294 2.69 -13.94 -5.75
C LEU A 294 3.19 -15.32 -6.22
N ARG A 295 3.49 -16.24 -5.29
CA ARG A 295 3.87 -17.62 -5.63
C ARG A 295 2.72 -18.40 -6.25
N GLU A 296 1.50 -18.24 -5.72
CA GLU A 296 0.29 -18.86 -6.27
C GLU A 296 0.00 -18.38 -7.70
N LEU A 297 0.27 -17.11 -7.99
CA LEU A 297 0.18 -16.55 -9.35
C LEU A 297 1.30 -17.06 -10.29
N GLY A 298 2.44 -17.47 -9.71
CA GLY A 298 3.64 -17.89 -10.41
C GLY A 298 4.65 -16.75 -10.58
N LEU A 299 5.83 -16.88 -9.97
CA LEU A 299 6.83 -15.81 -9.91
C LEU A 299 7.35 -15.37 -11.28
N SER A 300 7.55 -16.30 -12.22
CA SER A 300 7.93 -15.96 -13.60
C SER A 300 6.82 -15.19 -14.34
N CYS A 301 5.55 -15.41 -13.97
CA CYS A 301 4.45 -14.62 -14.51
C CYS A 301 4.46 -13.19 -13.94
N VAL A 302 4.59 -13.08 -12.62
CA VAL A 302 4.72 -11.80 -11.91
C VAL A 302 5.84 -10.97 -12.50
N GLU A 303 7.03 -11.55 -12.69
CA GLU A 303 8.19 -10.85 -13.23
C GLU A 303 7.91 -10.24 -14.61
N ARG A 304 7.29 -11.01 -15.52
CA ARG A 304 6.90 -10.51 -16.85
C ARG A 304 5.89 -9.37 -16.77
N GLU A 305 4.89 -9.47 -15.90
CA GLU A 305 3.88 -8.43 -15.73
C GLU A 305 4.46 -7.16 -15.10
N VAL A 306 5.38 -7.29 -14.13
CA VAL A 306 6.13 -6.17 -13.54
C VAL A 306 6.98 -5.47 -14.61
N GLN A 307 7.68 -6.23 -15.46
CA GLN A 307 8.45 -5.65 -16.57
C GLN A 307 7.53 -4.88 -17.54
N LEU A 308 6.38 -5.46 -17.90
CA LEU A 308 5.40 -4.82 -18.77
C LEU A 308 4.82 -3.54 -18.13
N LEU A 309 4.55 -3.56 -16.82
CA LEU A 309 4.11 -2.40 -16.05
C LEU A 309 5.15 -1.28 -16.07
N ARG A 310 6.42 -1.60 -15.78
CA ARG A 310 7.53 -0.63 -15.79
C ARG A 310 7.73 -0.01 -17.17
N GLN A 311 7.75 -0.83 -18.22
CA GLN A 311 7.86 -0.34 -19.60
C GLN A 311 6.69 0.57 -19.99
N SER A 312 5.46 0.22 -19.59
CA SER A 312 4.27 1.01 -19.89
C SER A 312 4.24 2.33 -19.12
N ARG A 313 4.68 2.31 -17.86
CA ARG A 313 4.89 3.51 -17.05
C ARG A 313 5.93 4.42 -17.69
N ASP A 314 7.07 3.89 -18.12
CA ASP A 314 8.12 4.69 -18.75
C ASP A 314 7.65 5.30 -20.07
N ARG A 315 6.86 4.57 -20.87
CA ARG A 315 6.20 5.10 -22.07
C ARG A 315 5.21 6.21 -21.73
N LEU A 316 4.40 6.04 -20.68
CA LEU A 316 3.47 7.06 -20.21
C LEU A 316 4.23 8.32 -19.80
N VAL A 317 5.24 8.19 -18.94
CA VAL A 317 6.09 9.31 -18.48
C VAL A 317 6.69 10.04 -19.68
N ARG A 318 7.37 9.34 -20.60
CA ARG A 318 7.94 9.99 -21.78
C ARG A 318 6.89 10.72 -22.61
N ARG A 319 5.71 10.14 -22.80
CA ARG A 319 4.60 10.82 -23.49
C ARG A 319 4.16 12.10 -22.78
N CYS A 320 4.17 12.09 -21.45
CA CYS A 320 3.82 13.24 -20.62
C CYS A 320 4.83 14.38 -20.67
N PHE A 321 6.10 14.08 -20.98
CA PHE A 321 7.21 15.04 -20.95
C PHE A 321 7.95 15.13 -22.30
N GLY A 322 7.21 15.01 -23.42
CA GLY A 322 7.76 15.28 -24.75
C GLY A 322 8.89 14.33 -25.19
N GLY A 323 8.87 13.08 -24.72
CA GLY A 323 9.89 12.06 -25.00
C GLY A 323 10.94 11.89 -23.90
N HIS A 324 10.97 12.78 -22.91
CA HIS A 324 12.00 12.81 -21.86
C HIS A 324 11.46 12.38 -20.49
N LEU A 325 12.36 12.27 -19.51
CA LEU A 325 11.97 12.13 -18.11
C LEU A 325 11.64 13.52 -17.53
N PRO A 326 10.72 13.60 -16.54
CA PRO A 326 10.38 14.87 -15.90
C PRO A 326 11.61 15.49 -15.23
N PRO A 327 11.92 16.77 -15.48
CA PRO A 327 12.96 17.46 -14.74
C PRO A 327 12.47 17.66 -13.30
N LEU A 328 13.15 17.03 -12.34
CA LEU A 328 12.81 17.18 -10.93
C LEU A 328 13.13 18.61 -10.46
N ARG A 329 12.18 19.21 -9.74
CA ARG A 329 12.21 20.58 -9.26
C ARG A 329 11.88 20.63 -7.78
N SER A 330 12.53 21.55 -7.06
CA SER A 330 12.12 21.90 -5.69
C SER A 330 10.74 22.56 -5.69
N ALA A 331 10.06 22.54 -4.53
CA ALA A 331 8.74 23.16 -4.40
C ALA A 331 8.70 24.64 -4.84
N ALA A 332 9.77 25.40 -4.60
CA ALA A 332 9.87 26.81 -4.98
C ALA A 332 9.99 27.03 -6.50
N GLN A 333 10.57 26.06 -7.21
CA GLN A 333 10.81 26.12 -8.65
C GLN A 333 9.62 25.63 -9.50
N ILE A 334 8.64 24.98 -8.86
CA ILE A 334 7.45 24.49 -9.54
C ILE A 334 6.49 25.66 -9.75
N THR A 335 6.16 25.95 -10.99
CA THR A 335 5.29 27.09 -11.35
C THR A 335 3.83 26.80 -11.08
N ASN A 336 3.38 25.57 -11.35
CA ASN A 336 2.02 25.16 -11.04
C ASN A 336 1.87 24.98 -9.53
N LYS A 337 1.20 25.92 -8.86
CA LYS A 337 0.94 25.89 -7.42
C LYS A 337 0.25 24.61 -6.96
N GLU A 338 -0.58 24.03 -7.82
CA GLU A 338 -1.28 22.81 -7.53
C GLU A 338 -0.24 21.65 -7.41
N LEU A 339 0.76 21.57 -8.30
CA LEU A 339 1.79 20.51 -8.27
C LEU A 339 2.88 20.71 -7.21
N ARG A 340 2.80 21.76 -6.40
CA ARG A 340 3.84 22.06 -5.41
C ARG A 340 3.76 21.07 -4.24
N PRO A 341 4.82 20.27 -4.00
CA PRO A 341 4.86 19.42 -2.82
C PRO A 341 4.91 20.27 -1.56
N TRP A 342 4.07 19.96 -0.59
CA TRP A 342 4.16 20.52 0.75
C TRP A 342 5.50 20.17 1.39
N GLN A 343 6.13 21.12 2.08
CA GLN A 343 7.43 20.93 2.73
C GLN A 343 7.24 20.87 4.25
N PRO A 344 7.57 19.75 4.92
CA PRO A 344 7.38 19.63 6.37
C PRO A 344 8.30 20.51 7.20
N SER A 345 9.53 20.72 6.72
CA SER A 345 10.51 21.57 7.37
C SER A 345 11.62 21.93 6.40
N ALA A 346 12.46 22.90 6.77
CA ALA A 346 13.65 23.28 5.99
C ALA A 346 14.67 22.13 5.80
N LYS A 347 14.60 21.06 6.62
CA LYS A 347 15.52 19.92 6.57
C LYS A 347 15.07 18.82 5.60
N VAL A 348 13.90 18.94 4.99
CA VAL A 348 13.28 17.87 4.17
C VAL A 348 12.91 18.42 2.81
N ALA A 349 13.62 17.98 1.78
CA ALA A 349 13.32 18.35 0.41
C ALA A 349 12.40 17.31 -0.25
N ILE A 350 11.16 17.70 -0.51
CA ILE A 350 10.25 16.94 -1.37
C ILE A 350 10.23 17.63 -2.74
N VAL A 351 10.58 16.89 -3.78
CA VAL A 351 10.63 17.35 -5.17
C VAL A 351 9.40 16.92 -5.97
N GLY A 352 9.09 17.68 -7.00
CA GLY A 352 8.06 17.40 -7.99
C GLY A 352 8.53 17.80 -9.39
N TYR A 353 7.59 18.10 -10.28
CA TYR A 353 7.88 18.56 -11.64
C TYR A 353 6.75 19.47 -12.14
N ASP A 354 7.05 20.34 -13.11
CA ASP A 354 6.03 21.02 -13.91
C ASP A 354 5.65 20.15 -15.11
N LEU A 355 4.39 20.20 -15.54
CA LEU A 355 4.03 19.66 -16.84
C LEU A 355 4.46 20.58 -17.98
N PRO A 356 4.69 20.02 -19.18
CA PRO A 356 4.86 20.83 -20.38
C PRO A 356 3.64 21.73 -20.63
N VAL A 357 3.90 22.98 -21.02
CA VAL A 357 2.88 24.03 -21.21
C VAL A 357 1.85 23.69 -22.30
N ASN A 358 2.21 22.83 -23.27
CA ASN A 358 1.37 22.48 -24.42
C ASN A 358 0.69 21.10 -24.30
N ILE A 359 0.49 20.58 -23.08
CA ILE A 359 -0.20 19.31 -22.90
C ILE A 359 -1.70 19.46 -23.17
N THR A 360 -2.28 18.57 -23.98
CA THR A 360 -3.74 18.57 -24.22
C THR A 360 -4.50 18.21 -22.93
N GLN A 361 -5.78 18.59 -22.82
CA GLN A 361 -6.62 18.22 -21.66
C GLN A 361 -6.67 16.69 -21.46
N LYS A 362 -6.64 15.91 -22.56
CA LYS A 362 -6.50 14.45 -22.55
C LYS A 362 -5.13 14.01 -22.01
N GLY A 363 -4.06 14.69 -22.40
CA GLY A 363 -2.73 14.46 -21.83
C GLY A 363 -2.67 14.79 -20.33
N HIS A 364 -3.34 15.85 -19.88
CA HIS A 364 -3.44 16.20 -18.47
C HIS A 364 -4.12 15.08 -17.64
N ARG A 365 -5.25 14.53 -18.13
CA ARG A 365 -5.94 13.33 -17.55
C ARG A 365 -4.98 12.15 -17.37
N LEU A 366 -4.17 11.91 -18.40
CA LEU A 366 -3.28 10.76 -18.48
C LEU A 366 -2.04 10.89 -17.59
N CYS A 367 -1.49 12.10 -17.49
CA CYS A 367 -0.15 12.35 -16.94
C CYS A 367 -0.11 12.70 -15.46
N LEU A 368 -1.24 13.13 -14.93
CA LEU A 368 -1.33 13.66 -13.58
C LEU A 368 -2.51 13.08 -12.78
N GLY A 369 -3.53 12.60 -13.50
CA GLY A 369 -4.83 12.23 -12.93
C GLY A 369 -5.75 13.44 -12.75
N ALA A 370 -7.06 13.21 -12.88
CA ALA A 370 -8.23 14.10 -12.85
C ALA A 370 -8.10 15.55 -13.44
N PRO A 371 -8.91 15.93 -14.43
CA PRO A 371 -9.21 17.31 -14.75
C PRO A 371 -10.55 17.75 -14.17
N LYS A 372 -10.62 19.06 -14.01
CA LYS A 372 -11.83 19.88 -13.89
C LYS A 372 -12.92 19.46 -14.90
N GLU A 373 -13.94 18.68 -14.51
CA GLU A 373 -15.25 18.69 -15.19
C GLU A 373 -16.37 17.95 -14.42
N ARG A 374 -17.32 18.76 -13.91
CA ARG A 374 -18.72 18.51 -13.48
C ARG A 374 -19.03 17.32 -12.55
N TYR A 375 -18.83 17.56 -11.26
CA TYR A 375 -19.79 17.08 -10.25
C TYR A 375 -20.85 18.17 -10.07
N GLY A 376 -22.11 17.91 -10.41
CA GLY A 376 -23.19 18.88 -10.31
C GLY A 376 -23.52 19.17 -8.84
N PHE A 377 -23.06 20.30 -8.31
CA PHE A 377 -23.40 20.78 -6.97
C PHE A 377 -24.12 22.14 -7.06
N PRO A 378 -25.13 22.42 -6.23
CA PRO A 378 -25.77 23.74 -6.14
C PRO A 378 -24.79 24.86 -5.71
N ASN A 379 -24.96 26.05 -6.27
CA ASN A 379 -23.97 27.16 -6.31
C ASN A 379 -23.42 27.62 -4.94
N ASP A 380 -24.20 27.61 -3.86
CA ASP A 380 -23.73 28.09 -2.55
C ASP A 380 -22.83 27.08 -1.79
N GLN A 381 -22.77 25.82 -2.25
CA GLN A 381 -21.93 24.76 -1.65
C GLN A 381 -20.60 24.54 -2.38
N CYS A 382 -20.49 25.01 -3.62
CA CYS A 382 -19.31 24.87 -4.47
C CYS A 382 -18.03 25.49 -3.88
N GLU A 383 -18.11 26.70 -3.32
CA GLU A 383 -16.93 27.43 -2.85
C GLU A 383 -16.25 26.77 -1.64
N ARG A 384 -17.01 26.06 -0.80
CA ARG A 384 -16.50 25.40 0.41
C ARG A 384 -15.87 24.04 0.11
N ILE A 385 -16.46 23.25 -0.78
CA ILE A 385 -15.95 21.93 -1.19
C ILE A 385 -14.69 22.06 -2.06
N VAL A 386 -14.60 23.10 -2.91
CA VAL A 386 -13.39 23.40 -3.70
C VAL A 386 -12.20 23.76 -2.81
N LYS A 387 -12.41 24.43 -1.67
CA LYS A 387 -11.37 24.70 -0.66
C LYS A 387 -10.88 23.44 0.08
N LEU A 388 -11.72 22.41 0.20
CA LEU A 388 -11.40 21.14 0.85
C LEU A 388 -10.62 20.18 -0.06
N LEU A 389 -10.91 20.20 -1.36
CA LEU A 389 -10.26 19.35 -2.36
C LEU A 389 -8.90 19.91 -2.84
N SER A 390 -8.72 21.23 -2.77
CA SER A 390 -7.48 21.91 -3.19
C SER A 390 -6.25 21.60 -2.33
N PHE A 391 -6.42 21.00 -1.15
CA PHE A 391 -5.30 20.61 -0.28
C PHE A 391 -4.74 19.20 -0.55
N TYR A 392 -5.47 18.31 -1.24
CA TYR A 392 -5.12 16.88 -1.30
C TYR A 392 -4.95 16.29 -2.69
N SER A 393 -5.38 17.01 -3.71
CA SER A 393 -4.98 16.70 -5.06
C SER A 393 -5.05 17.98 -5.89
N PRO A 394 -3.98 18.38 -6.58
CA PRO A 394 -4.04 19.48 -7.52
C PRO A 394 -4.99 19.31 -8.72
N PHE A 395 -5.77 18.25 -8.73
CA PHE A 395 -6.50 17.76 -9.89
C PHE A 395 -8.01 17.87 -9.80
N LEU A 396 -8.54 18.46 -8.74
CA LEU A 396 -9.98 18.65 -8.59
C LEU A 396 -10.31 20.12 -8.42
N ALA A 397 -10.71 20.75 -9.51
CA ALA A 397 -11.42 22.02 -9.42
C ALA A 397 -12.61 22.01 -10.38
N ALA A 398 -13.82 21.84 -9.85
CA ALA A 398 -15.02 22.06 -10.62
C ALA A 398 -15.15 23.56 -10.96
N LYS A 399 -15.49 23.88 -12.21
CA LYS A 399 -16.13 25.16 -12.54
C LYS A 399 -17.62 25.01 -12.22
N CYS A 400 -18.11 25.81 -11.28
CA CYS A 400 -19.53 25.98 -11.03
C CYS A 400 -20.04 27.11 -11.94
N PRO A 401 -21.24 26.99 -12.54
CA PRO A 401 -21.84 28.06 -13.31
C PRO A 401 -22.17 29.29 -12.45
#